data_AF-A0A962ZFK5-F1
#
_entry.id   AF-A0A962ZFK5-F1
#
_cell.length_a   1.000
_cell.length_b   1.000
_cell.length_c   1.000
_cell.angle_alpha   90.00
_cell.angle_beta   90.00
_cell.angle_gamma   90.00
#
_symmetry.space_group_name_H-M   'P 1'
#
loop_
_entity.id
_entity.type
_entity.pdbx_description
1 polymer ?
#
loop_
_entity_poly.entity_id
_entity_poly.type
_entity_poly.pdbx_seq_one_letter_code
_entity_poly.pdbx_strand_id
1 'polypeptide(L)' 'MLSGISIWQLLIVLVIIMLIFGTKKLRNIGSDLGGAVKGFKDSMKDGEKDQQKRIADSDDDKGEAKQNEQDKHNV' A
#
# COMPACT_ATOMS: atom_id res chain seq x y z
N MET A 1 -27.77 -10.88 8.38
CA MET A 1 -28.14 -11.88 7.37
C MET A 1 -27.12 -12.05 6.23
N LEU A 2 -26.06 -11.21 6.11
CA LEU A 2 -25.07 -11.31 5.01
C LEU A 2 -23.67 -11.81 5.43
N SER A 3 -23.49 -12.19 6.70
CA SER A 3 -22.18 -12.58 7.25
C SER A 3 -21.82 -14.06 7.04
N GLY A 4 -22.29 -14.65 5.93
CA GLY A 4 -22.28 -16.11 5.72
C GLY A 4 -21.50 -16.59 4.49
N ILE A 5 -20.89 -15.70 3.70
CA ILE A 5 -20.01 -16.12 2.61
C ILE A 5 -18.68 -16.53 3.23
N SER A 6 -18.61 -17.78 3.68
CA SER A 6 -17.38 -18.37 4.20
C SER A 6 -16.46 -18.73 3.03
N ILE A 7 -15.16 -18.68 3.29
CA ILE A 7 -14.10 -18.81 2.28
C ILE A 7 -14.22 -20.15 1.52
N TRP A 8 -14.77 -21.16 2.20
CA TRP A 8 -14.97 -22.50 1.67
C TRP A 8 -16.00 -22.56 0.54
N GLN A 9 -17.08 -21.77 0.63
CA GLN A 9 -18.11 -21.68 -0.40
C GLN A 9 -17.56 -21.00 -1.65
N LEU A 10 -16.75 -19.95 -1.48
CA LEU A 10 -16.08 -19.28 -2.60
C LEU A 10 -15.13 -20.21 -3.35
N LEU A 11 -14.37 -21.06 -2.64
CA LEU A 11 -13.50 -22.06 -3.28
C LEU A 11 -14.29 -23.08 -4.10
N ILE A 12 -15.41 -23.58 -3.58
CA ILE A 12 -16.27 -24.53 -4.31
C ILE A 12 -16.83 -23.89 -5.59
N VAL A 13 -17.31 -22.65 -5.51
CA VAL A 13 -17.81 -21.92 -6.68
C VAL A 13 -16.68 -21.66 -7.69
N LEU A 14 -15.48 -21.30 -7.21
CA LEU A 14 -14.30 -21.07 -8.06
C LEU A 14 -13.92 -22.33 -8.86
N VAL A 15 -13.95 -23.50 -8.23
CA VAL A 15 -13.67 -24.78 -8.91
C VAL A 15 -14.68 -25.03 -10.02
N ILE A 16 -15.98 -24.81 -9.77
CA ILE A 16 -17.01 -24.97 -10.79
C ILE A 16 -16.74 -24.02 -11.97
N ILE A 17 -16.44 -22.74 -11.69
CA ILE A 17 -16.10 -21.74 -12.72
C ILE A 17 -14.87 -22.19 -13.54
N MET A 18 -13.83 -22.73 -12.88
CA MET A 18 -12.65 -23.26 -13.57
C MET A 18 -12.97 -24.44 -14.49
N LEU A 19 -13.94 -25.28 -14.14
CA LEU A 19 -14.38 -26.41 -14.97
C LEU A 19 -15.19 -25.95 -16.20
N ILE A 20 -16.08 -24.97 -16.06
CA ILE A 20 -16.89 -24.45 -17.19
C ILE A 20 -16.07 -23.60 -18.16
N PHE A 21 -15.21 -22.71 -17.65
CA PHE A 21 -14.38 -21.85 -18.51
C PHE A 21 -13.08 -22.53 -18.96
N GLY A 22 -12.65 -23.58 -18.24
CA GLY A 22 -11.34 -24.20 -18.40
C GLY A 22 -10.20 -23.32 -17.88
N THR A 23 -9.11 -23.94 -17.43
CA THR A 23 -7.94 -23.23 -16.89
C THR A 23 -7.20 -22.39 -17.93
N LYS A 24 -7.34 -22.71 -19.23
CA LYS A 24 -6.63 -22.04 -20.32
C LYS A 24 -7.13 -20.61 -20.57
N LYS A 25 -8.46 -20.38 -20.56
CA LYS A 25 -9.03 -19.02 -20.67
C LYS A 25 -8.78 -18.23 -19.38
N LEU A 26 -8.92 -18.87 -18.23
CA LEU A 26 -8.69 -18.24 -16.93
C LEU A 26 -7.22 -17.81 -16.74
N ARG A 27 -6.26 -18.58 -17.26
CA ARG A 27 -4.85 -18.20 -17.26
C ARG A 27 -4.57 -17.00 -18.17
N ASN A 28 -5.15 -16.94 -19.36
CA ASN A 28 -4.90 -15.84 -20.28
C ASN A 28 -5.42 -14.52 -19.69
N ILE A 29 -6.69 -14.49 -19.28
CA ILE A 29 -7.34 -13.33 -18.66
C ILE A 29 -6.73 -13.01 -17.28
N GLY A 30 -6.40 -14.04 -16.51
CA GLY A 30 -5.77 -13.90 -15.20
C GLY A 30 -4.32 -13.40 -15.26
N SER A 31 -3.60 -13.64 -16.35
CA SER A 31 -2.25 -13.08 -16.53
C SER A 31 -2.33 -11.57 -16.81
N ASP A 32 -3.29 -11.15 -17.64
CA ASP A 32 -3.49 -9.74 -17.97
C ASP A 32 -3.97 -8.94 -16.75
N LEU A 33 -4.99 -9.45 -16.06
CA LEU A 33 -5.50 -8.84 -14.82
C LEU A 33 -4.48 -8.93 -13.68
N GLY A 34 -3.79 -10.06 -13.55
CA GLY A 34 -2.79 -10.28 -12.52
C GLY A 34 -1.57 -9.37 -12.68
N GLY A 35 -1.15 -9.10 -13.93
CA GLY A 35 -0.10 -8.13 -14.23
C GLY A 35 -0.48 -6.71 -13.80
N ALA A 36 -1.70 -6.27 -14.12
CA ALA A 36 -2.20 -4.95 -13.72
C ALA A 36 -2.30 -4.79 -12.19
N VAL A 37 -2.84 -5.80 -11.50
CA VAL A 37 -2.96 -5.78 -10.03
C VAL A 37 -1.59 -5.87 -9.35
N LYS A 38 -0.64 -6.62 -9.93
CA LYS A 38 0.75 -6.68 -9.42
C LYS A 38 1.42 -5.32 -9.49
N GLY A 39 1.34 -4.62 -10.63
CA GLY A 39 1.86 -3.26 -10.78
C GLY A 39 1.25 -2.29 -9.78
N PHE A 40 -0.08 -2.34 -9.59
CA PHE A 40 -0.77 -1.52 -8.58
C PHE A 40 -0.26 -1.78 -7.16
N LYS A 41 -0.12 -3.05 -6.76
CA LYS A 41 0.41 -3.43 -5.43
C LYS A 41 1.84 -2.96 -5.24
N ASP A 42 2.67 -3.11 -6.27
CA ASP A 42 4.09 -2.74 -6.21
C ASP A 42 4.24 -1.21 -6.10
N SER A 43 3.46 -0.43 -6.87
CA SER A 43 3.42 1.03 -6.74
C SER A 43 2.89 1.51 -5.39
N MET A 44 1.89 0.82 -4.82
CA MET A 44 1.36 1.15 -3.49
C MET A 44 2.41 0.90 -2.41
N LYS A 45 3.14 -0.22 -2.49
CA LYS A 45 4.24 -0.54 -1.57
C LYS A 45 5.41 0.42 -1.68
N ASP A 46 5.77 0.84 -2.88
CA ASP A 46 6.87 1.79 -3.06
C ASP A 46 6.46 3.21 -2.60
N GLY A 47 5.20 3.60 -2.81
CA GLY A 47 4.64 4.82 -2.21
C GLY A 47 4.58 4.79 -0.68
N GLU A 48 4.36 3.64 -0.06
CA GLU A 48 4.46 3.48 1.40
C GLU A 48 5.90 3.60 1.90
N LYS A 49 6.87 3.01 1.19
CA LYS A 49 8.31 3.13 1.54
C LYS A 49 8.83 4.56 1.35
N ASP A 50 8.42 5.25 0.29
CA ASP A 50 8.78 6.65 0.06
C ASP A 50 8.16 7.59 1.11
N GLN A 51 6.95 7.28 1.61
CA GLN A 51 6.37 7.99 2.75
C GLN A 51 7.15 7.69 4.04
N GLN A 52 7.53 6.45 4.30
CA GLN A 52 8.33 6.09 5.47
C GLN A 52 9.71 6.77 5.47
N LYS A 53 10.34 6.91 4.29
CA LYS A 53 11.65 7.56 4.11
C LYS A 53 11.59 9.08 4.23
N ARG A 54 10.46 9.71 3.89
CA ARG A 54 10.23 11.16 4.10
C ARG A 54 9.93 11.52 5.56
N ILE A 55 9.32 10.61 6.31
CA ILE A 55 9.04 10.82 7.74
C ILE A 55 10.34 10.68 8.57
N ALA A 56 11.27 9.81 8.18
CA ALA A 56 12.55 9.63 8.86
C ALA A 56 13.59 10.76 8.58
N ASP A 57 13.40 11.56 7.52
CA ASP A 57 14.30 12.68 7.15
C ASP A 57 13.81 14.03 7.72
N SER A 58 12.65 14.06 8.39
CA SER A 58 12.04 15.29 8.93
C SER A 58 12.32 15.55 10.42
N ASP A 59 13.11 14.70 11.09
CA ASP A 59 13.48 14.86 12.51
C ASP A 59 14.93 15.38 12.73
N ASP A 60 15.69 15.65 11.66
CA ASP A 60 17.08 16.17 11.73
C ASP A 60 17.24 17.57 11.08
N ASP A 61 16.22 18.43 11.12
CA ASP A 61 16.36 19.87 10.84
C ASP A 61 15.63 20.74 11.89
N LYS A 62 16.07 20.61 13.15
CA LYS A 62 15.93 21.68 14.16
C LYS A 62 17.32 22.21 14.54
N GLY A 63 18.05 22.64 13.51
CA GLY A 63 19.24 23.48 13.65
C GLY A 63 18.86 24.95 13.76
N GLU A 64 18.95 25.48 14.98
CA GLU A 64 19.50 26.81 15.30
C GLU A 64 18.94 28.04 14.55
N ALA A 65 17.92 28.67 15.14
CA ALA A 65 17.62 30.09 14.90
C ALA A 65 17.58 30.87 16.24
N LYS A 66 18.75 31.41 16.59
CA LYS A 66 19.01 32.72 17.23
C LYS A 66 18.18 33.10 18.48
N GLN A 67 18.74 32.82 19.66
CA GLN A 67 18.57 33.66 20.85
C GLN A 67 19.87 34.44 21.08
N ASN A 68 19.91 35.69 20.64
CA ASN A 68 20.81 36.69 21.18
C ASN A 68 20.17 38.06 21.02
N GLU A 69 19.27 38.42 21.95
CA GLU A 69 18.93 39.82 22.23
C GLU A 69 18.21 39.91 23.59
N GLN A 70 18.96 39.75 24.68
CA GLN A 70 18.49 40.11 26.01
C GLN A 70 19.66 40.47 26.92
N ASP A 71 20.35 41.56 26.57
CA ASP A 71 21.26 42.23 27.50
C ASP A 71 21.29 43.75 27.24
N LYS A 72 20.20 44.43 27.60
CA LYS A 72 20.19 45.87 27.92
C LYS A 72 19.04 46.17 28.89
N HIS A 73 19.22 45.84 30.16
CA HIS A 73 18.59 46.60 31.24
C HIS A 73 19.35 46.43 32.56
N ASN A 74 20.49 47.12 32.70
CA ASN A 74 20.98 47.55 34.00
C ASN A 74 21.91 48.76 33.82
N VAL A 75 21.38 49.96 34.07
CA VAL A 75 22.13 51.15 34.49
C VAL A 75 21.48 51.69 35.74
#